data_AF-A0A7W7IQ30-F1
#
_entry.id   AF-A0A7W7IQ30-F1
#
_cell.length_a   1.000
_cell.length_b   1.000
_cell.length_c   1.000
_cell.angle_alpha   90.00
_cell.angle_beta   90.00
_cell.angle_gamma   90.00
#
_symmetry.space_group_name_H-M   'P 1'
#
loop_
_entity.id
_entity.type
_entity.pdbx_description
1 polymer ?
#
loop_
_entity_poly.entity_id
_entity_poly.type
_entity_poly.pdbx_seq_one_letter_code
_entity_poly.pdbx_strand_id
1 'polypeptide(L)'
;MSTVLTQSYRRQRDHFEPQDLDPQEQRRLRGLLEQIDYAAFISNREVIGQTLSRVDAGTFQKLAVLTANARARWAAEAVRLSESGSAVTPDQTARLTAARTAYEELAEAYEALRRMVERGYLTLR
;
A
#
# COMPACT_ATOMS: atom_id res chain seq x y z
N MET A 1 24.00 -10.81 -14.90
CA MET A 1 22.77 -10.01 -14.98
C MET A 1 21.95 -10.29 -13.74
N SER A 2 21.75 -9.29 -12.88
CA SER A 2 21.08 -9.44 -11.58
C SER A 2 19.60 -9.12 -11.75
N THR A 3 18.73 -10.11 -11.61
CA THR A 3 17.29 -9.90 -11.50
C THR A 3 16.99 -9.44 -10.08
N VAL A 4 16.72 -8.15 -9.91
CA VAL A 4 16.12 -7.63 -8.67
C VAL A 4 14.72 -8.22 -8.58
N LEU A 5 14.59 -9.29 -7.80
CA LEU A 5 13.30 -9.81 -7.37
C LEU A 5 12.70 -8.78 -6.42
N THR A 6 11.78 -7.97 -6.91
CA THR A 6 10.87 -7.20 -6.06
C THR A 6 10.11 -8.23 -5.23
N GLN A 7 10.55 -8.42 -3.99
CA GLN A 7 9.91 -9.29 -3.02
C GLN A 7 8.61 -8.62 -2.61
N SER A 8 7.56 -8.75 -3.44
CA SER A 8 6.21 -8.51 -2.98
C SER A 8 6.00 -9.50 -1.85
N TYR A 9 5.94 -9.02 -0.61
CA TYR A 9 5.47 -9.81 0.52
C TYR A 9 4.01 -10.18 0.22
N ARG A 10 3.81 -11.25 -0.57
CA ARG A 10 2.63 -12.07 -0.45
C ARG A 10 2.73 -12.59 0.98
N ARG A 11 2.01 -11.98 1.92
CA ARG A 11 1.68 -12.67 3.17
C ARG A 11 1.07 -13.98 2.72
N GLN A 12 1.86 -15.05 2.76
CA GLN A 12 1.35 -16.40 2.76
C GLN A 12 0.38 -16.38 3.93
N ARG A 13 -0.93 -16.35 3.65
CA ARG A 13 -1.91 -16.56 4.71
C ARG A 13 -1.46 -17.89 5.31
N ASP A 14 -1.06 -17.86 6.56
CA ASP A 14 -0.86 -19.06 7.35
C ASP A 14 -2.26 -19.65 7.49
N HIS A 15 -2.66 -20.40 6.47
CA HIS A 15 -4.00 -20.94 6.31
C HIS A 15 -4.06 -22.15 7.23
N PHE A 16 -4.25 -21.87 8.52
CA PHE A 16 -4.48 -22.88 9.52
C PHE A 16 -5.85 -23.50 9.26
N GLU A 17 -5.88 -24.66 8.62
CA GLU A 17 -7.04 -25.55 8.63
C GLU A 17 -6.85 -26.58 9.73
N PRO A 18 -7.61 -26.51 10.83
CA PRO A 18 -7.64 -27.58 11.81
C PRO A 18 -8.19 -28.84 11.11
N GLN A 19 -7.38 -29.89 11.02
CA GLN A 19 -7.72 -31.10 10.26
C GLN A 19 -8.80 -31.98 10.91
N ASP A 20 -9.24 -31.62 12.13
CA ASP A 20 -10.11 -32.45 12.99
C ASP A 20 -11.42 -31.77 13.44
N LEU A 21 -11.89 -30.71 12.76
CA LEU A 21 -13.18 -30.12 13.11
C LEU A 21 -14.35 -30.92 12.53
N ASP A 22 -15.35 -31.23 13.38
CA ASP A 22 -16.64 -31.76 12.93
C ASP A 22 -17.28 -30.80 11.90
N PRO A 23 -17.93 -31.30 10.82
CA PRO A 23 -18.55 -30.47 9.80
C PRO A 23 -19.53 -29.41 10.32
N GLN A 24 -20.18 -29.60 11.47
CA GLN A 24 -21.06 -28.57 12.04
C GLN A 24 -20.25 -27.41 12.62
N GLU A 25 -19.16 -27.72 13.32
CA GLU A 25 -18.28 -26.70 13.90
C GLU A 25 -17.57 -25.90 12.80
N GLN A 26 -17.17 -26.55 11.70
CA GLN A 26 -16.60 -25.87 10.55
C GLN A 26 -17.57 -24.87 9.91
N ARG A 27 -18.86 -25.22 9.79
CA ARG A 27 -19.89 -24.29 9.28
C ARG A 27 -20.13 -23.13 10.25
N ARG A 28 -20.18 -23.40 11.55
CA ARG A 28 -20.31 -22.37 12.58
C ARG A 28 -19.14 -21.37 12.52
N LEU A 29 -17.92 -21.89 12.44
CA LEU A 29 -16.71 -21.08 12.29
C LEU A 29 -16.76 -20.22 11.03
N ARG A 30 -17.17 -20.79 9.88
CA ARG A 30 -17.34 -20.03 8.64
C ARG A 30 -18.33 -18.87 8.81
N GLY A 31 -19.49 -19.13 9.42
CA GLY A 31 -20.48 -18.07 9.68
C GLY A 31 -19.97 -16.97 10.62
N LEU A 32 -19.15 -17.31 11.62
CA LEU A 32 -18.50 -16.33 12.49
C LEU A 32 -17.47 -15.49 11.73
N LEU A 33 -16.65 -16.11 10.88
CA LEU A 33 -15.67 -15.39 10.04
C LEU A 33 -16.36 -14.43 9.06
N GLU A 34 -17.46 -14.86 8.43
CA GLU A 34 -18.27 -14.00 7.55
C GLU A 34 -18.85 -12.80 8.31
N GLN A 35 -19.32 -12.99 9.55
CA GLN A 35 -19.79 -11.89 10.40
C GLN A 35 -18.67 -10.92 10.77
N ILE A 36 -17.47 -11.43 11.08
CA ILE A 36 -16.28 -10.60 11.37
C ILE A 36 -15.90 -9.77 10.14
N ASP A 37 -15.84 -10.40 8.97
CA ASP A 37 -15.49 -9.73 7.71
C ASP A 37 -16.53 -8.66 7.34
N TYR A 38 -17.82 -8.96 7.52
CA TYR A 38 -18.89 -7.99 7.29
C TYR A 38 -18.84 -6.81 8.26
N ALA A 39 -18.61 -7.06 9.56
CA ALA A 39 -18.44 -6.01 10.55
C ALA A 39 -17.25 -5.10 10.19
N ALA A 40 -16.11 -5.68 9.82
CA ALA A 40 -14.95 -4.92 9.37
C ALA A 40 -15.25 -4.09 8.12
N PHE A 41 -16.00 -4.63 7.15
CA PHE A 41 -16.43 -3.89 5.97
C PHE A 41 -17.28 -2.66 6.33
N ILE A 42 -18.32 -2.83 7.15
CA ILE A 42 -19.21 -1.73 7.54
C ILE A 42 -18.46 -0.65 8.32
N SER A 43 -17.66 -1.05 9.31
CA SER A 43 -16.84 -0.12 10.09
C SER A 43 -15.85 0.66 9.20
N ASN A 44 -15.18 -0.02 8.27
CA ASN A 44 -14.27 0.65 7.32
C ASN A 44 -15.04 1.63 6.43
N ARG A 45 -16.18 1.24 5.87
CA ARG A 45 -16.98 2.11 5.01
C ARG A 45 -17.45 3.37 5.75
N GLU A 46 -17.88 3.23 6.99
CA GLU A 46 -18.34 4.37 7.80
C GLU A 46 -17.19 5.29 8.20
N VAL A 47 -16.15 4.74 8.84
CA VAL A 47 -15.03 5.54 9.37
C VAL A 47 -14.26 6.20 8.22
N ILE A 48 -13.87 5.42 7.20
CA ILE A 48 -13.09 5.95 6.07
C ILE A 48 -13.94 6.94 5.26
N GLY A 49 -15.22 6.63 5.01
CA GLY A 49 -16.13 7.52 4.29
C GLY A 49 -16.32 8.88 4.99
N GLN A 50 -16.34 8.90 6.33
CA GLN A 50 -16.38 10.13 7.11
C GLN A 50 -15.03 10.89 7.07
N THR A 51 -13.92 10.20 7.35
CA THR A 51 -12.58 10.80 7.41
C THR A 51 -12.13 11.37 6.07
N LEU A 52 -12.45 10.70 4.97
CA LEU A 52 -12.02 11.05 3.61
C LEU A 52 -13.19 11.55 2.74
N SER A 53 -14.17 12.19 3.37
CA SER A 53 -15.43 12.65 2.73
C SER A 53 -15.26 13.62 1.55
N ARG A 54 -14.07 14.21 1.37
CA ARG A 54 -13.75 15.15 0.28
C ARG A 54 -12.88 14.54 -0.83
N VAL A 55 -12.58 13.24 -0.75
CA VAL A 55 -11.76 12.57 -1.77
C VAL A 55 -12.61 12.33 -3.02
N ASP A 56 -12.11 12.85 -4.14
CA ASP A 56 -12.70 12.76 -5.48
C ASP A 56 -11.64 12.35 -6.51
N ALA A 57 -12.04 12.21 -7.78
CA ALA A 57 -11.10 11.87 -8.86
C ALA A 57 -9.94 12.89 -8.98
N GLY A 58 -10.20 14.17 -8.71
CA GLY A 58 -9.16 15.21 -8.72
C GLY A 58 -8.12 15.04 -7.62
N THR A 59 -8.52 14.52 -6.46
CA THR A 59 -7.61 14.17 -5.36
C THR A 59 -6.68 13.04 -5.75
N PHE A 60 -7.19 12.00 -6.43
CA PHE A 60 -6.35 10.92 -6.96
C PHE A 60 -5.34 11.42 -7.99
N GLN A 61 -5.75 12.31 -8.88
CA GLN A 61 -4.84 12.92 -9.85
C GLN A 61 -3.70 13.68 -9.17
N LYS A 62 -4.02 14.52 -8.17
CA LYS A 62 -3.01 15.28 -7.41
C LYS A 62 -2.02 14.35 -6.69
N LEU A 63 -2.51 13.28 -6.06
CA LEU A 63 -1.66 12.30 -5.39
C LEU A 63 -0.77 11.52 -6.37
N ALA A 64 -1.29 11.16 -7.55
CA ALA A 64 -0.51 10.52 -8.61
C ALA A 64 0.63 11.45 -9.10
N VAL A 65 0.33 12.73 -9.32
CA VAL A 65 1.34 13.74 -9.70
C VAL A 65 2.38 13.92 -8.60
N LEU A 66 1.97 14.01 -7.34
CA LEU A 66 2.88 14.13 -6.20
C LEU A 66 3.82 12.92 -6.11
N THR A 67 3.28 11.70 -6.28
CA THR A 67 4.05 10.45 -6.28
C THR A 67 5.03 10.39 -7.44
N ALA A 68 4.61 10.79 -8.65
CA ALA A 68 5.49 10.85 -9.82
C ALA A 68 6.65 11.84 -9.62
N ASN A 69 6.38 13.00 -9.02
CA ASN A 69 7.41 13.97 -8.69
C ASN A 69 8.41 13.44 -7.64
N ALA A 70 7.93 12.73 -6.61
CA ALA A 70 8.80 12.10 -5.62
C ALA A 70 9.72 11.03 -6.27
N ARG A 71 9.15 10.19 -7.14
CA ARG A 71 9.91 9.20 -7.93
C ARG A 71 10.99 9.86 -8.78
N ALA A 72 10.64 10.94 -9.47
CA ALA A 72 11.56 11.69 -10.32
C ALA A 72 12.72 12.29 -9.50
N ARG A 73 12.44 12.84 -8.32
CA ARG A 73 13.48 13.39 -7.42
C ARG A 73 14.45 12.32 -6.94
N TRP A 74 13.94 11.16 -6.53
CA TRP A 74 14.79 10.03 -6.13
C TRP A 74 15.68 9.55 -7.29
N ALA A 75 15.10 9.36 -8.47
CA ALA A 75 15.86 8.97 -9.66
C ALA A 75 16.91 10.01 -10.07
N ALA A 76 16.55 11.30 -10.02
CA ALA A 76 17.48 12.39 -10.32
C ALA A 76 18.66 12.44 -9.35
N GLU A 77 18.46 12.20 -8.05
CA GLU A 77 19.56 12.12 -7.09
C GLU A 77 20.47 10.93 -7.38
N ALA A 78 19.92 9.77 -7.75
CA ALA A 78 20.73 8.61 -8.13
C ALA A 78 21.60 8.90 -9.37
N VAL A 79 21.03 9.53 -10.40
CA VAL A 79 21.77 9.95 -11.61
C VAL A 79 22.86 10.97 -11.26
N ARG A 80 22.56 11.99 -10.45
CA ARG A 80 23.53 12.99 -10.00
C ARG A 80 24.72 12.35 -9.27
N LEU A 81 24.46 11.32 -8.46
CA LEU A 81 25.50 10.58 -7.75
C LEU A 81 26.36 9.76 -8.71
N SER A 82 25.77 9.11 -9.73
CA SER A 82 26.54 8.36 -10.72
C SER A 82 27.41 9.25 -11.60
N GLU A 83 26.93 10.46 -11.92
CA GLU A 83 27.68 11.46 -12.71
C GLU A 83 28.83 12.10 -11.93
N SER A 84 28.83 12.05 -10.60
CA SER A 84 29.88 12.68 -9.78
C SER A 84 31.26 12.00 -9.89
N GLY A 85 31.31 10.75 -10.35
CA GLY A 85 32.54 9.95 -10.46
C GLY A 85 33.26 9.65 -9.13
N SER A 86 32.71 10.10 -7.99
CA SER A 86 33.30 9.98 -6.67
C SER A 86 32.54 8.94 -5.83
N ALA A 87 33.19 8.41 -4.78
CA ALA A 87 32.51 7.55 -3.83
C ALA A 87 31.35 8.30 -3.15
N VAL A 88 30.20 7.64 -3.04
CA VAL A 88 29.01 8.23 -2.41
C VAL A 88 29.26 8.41 -0.93
N THR A 89 29.07 9.63 -0.42
CA THR A 89 29.25 9.93 1.00
C THR A 89 28.07 9.44 1.84
N PRO A 90 28.23 9.27 3.17
CA PRO A 90 27.12 8.94 4.05
C PRO A 90 25.95 9.92 3.95
N ASP A 91 26.22 11.22 3.86
CA ASP A 91 25.18 12.24 3.73
C ASP A 91 24.42 12.15 2.40
N GLN A 92 25.13 11.83 1.31
CA GLN A 92 24.52 11.60 0.00
C GLN A 92 23.62 10.35 0.02
N THR A 93 24.08 9.27 0.65
CA THR A 93 23.30 8.06 0.87
C THR A 93 22.04 8.33 1.69
N ALA A 94 22.16 9.14 2.75
CA ALA A 94 21.02 9.53 3.59
C ALA A 94 19.98 10.33 2.80
N ARG A 95 20.40 11.30 1.98
CA ARG A 95 19.48 12.07 1.11
C ARG A 95 18.78 11.18 0.07
N LEU A 96 19.52 10.29 -0.58
CA LEU A 96 18.97 9.35 -1.54
C LEU A 96 17.94 8.42 -0.88
N THR A 97 18.24 7.93 0.34
CA THR A 97 17.34 7.08 1.12
C THR A 97 16.07 7.82 1.51
N ALA A 98 16.19 9.06 2.00
CA ALA A 98 15.03 9.88 2.35
C ALA A 98 14.13 10.15 1.13
N ALA A 99 14.71 10.42 -0.04
CA ALA A 99 13.96 10.59 -1.28
C ALA A 99 13.25 9.30 -1.71
N ARG A 100 13.90 8.14 -1.56
CA ARG A 100 13.29 6.84 -1.84
C ARG A 100 12.11 6.57 -0.92
N THR A 101 12.29 6.73 0.39
CA THR A 101 11.24 6.49 1.39
C THR A 101 10.02 7.37 1.12
N ALA A 102 10.21 8.66 0.83
CA ALA A 102 9.10 9.55 0.49
C ALA A 102 8.33 9.07 -0.75
N TYR A 103 9.04 8.61 -1.78
CA TYR A 103 8.42 8.03 -2.97
C TYR A 103 7.62 6.75 -2.66
N GLU A 104 8.22 5.81 -1.94
CA GLU A 104 7.61 4.51 -1.61
C GLU A 104 6.34 4.70 -0.76
N GLU A 105 6.39 5.53 0.27
CA GLU A 105 5.23 5.84 1.11
C GLU A 105 4.07 6.47 0.32
N LEU A 106 4.37 7.40 -0.59
CA LEU A 106 3.36 8.02 -1.45
C LEU A 106 2.75 7.02 -2.44
N ALA A 107 3.55 6.11 -2.98
CA ALA A 107 3.07 5.06 -3.88
C ALA A 107 2.17 4.06 -3.15
N GLU A 108 2.55 3.62 -1.95
CA GLU A 108 1.73 2.73 -1.13
C GLU A 108 0.44 3.42 -0.68
N ALA A 109 0.49 4.71 -0.31
CA ALA A 109 -0.70 5.48 0.02
C ALA A 109 -1.68 5.59 -1.17
N TYR A 110 -1.16 5.83 -2.38
CA TYR A 110 -1.97 5.87 -3.60
C TYR A 110 -2.67 4.53 -3.86
N GLU A 111 -1.94 3.42 -3.80
CA GLU A 111 -2.51 2.08 -3.98
C GLU A 111 -3.49 1.70 -2.86
N ALA A 112 -3.23 2.11 -1.62
CA ALA A 112 -4.15 1.93 -0.51
C ALA A 112 -5.48 2.65 -0.76
N LEU A 113 -5.45 3.92 -1.18
CA LEU A 113 -6.65 4.69 -1.53
C LEU A 113 -7.42 4.04 -2.69
N ARG A 114 -6.71 3.58 -3.72
CA ARG A 114 -7.33 2.87 -4.85
C ARG A 114 -8.03 1.59 -4.38
N ARG A 115 -7.40 0.78 -3.53
CA ARG A 115 -8.00 -0.43 -2.95
C ARG A 115 -9.20 -0.12 -2.05
N MET A 116 -9.22 1.01 -1.36
CA MET A 116 -10.40 1.46 -0.60
C MET A 116 -11.59 1.73 -1.51
N VAL A 117 -11.37 2.30 -2.70
CA VAL A 117 -12.42 2.48 -3.72
C VAL A 117 -12.87 1.13 -4.27
N GLU A 118 -11.93 0.25 -4.66
CA GLU A 118 -12.25 -1.10 -5.17
C GLU A 118 -13.04 -1.94 -4.17
N ARG A 119 -12.77 -1.78 -2.87
CA ARG A 119 -13.51 -2.43 -1.78
C ARG A 119 -14.81 -1.73 -1.41
N GLY A 120 -15.15 -0.60 -2.01
CA GLY A 120 -16.37 0.15 -1.71
C GLY A 120 -16.36 0.89 -0.36
N TYR A 121 -15.18 1.10 0.24
CA TYR A 121 -15.04 1.94 1.44
C TYR A 121 -15.14 3.43 1.11
N LEU A 122 -14.73 3.81 -0.10
CA LEU A 122 -14.82 5.16 -0.64
C LEU A 122 -15.69 5.15 -1.89
N THR A 123 -16.66 6.06 -1.94
CA THR A 123 -17.47 6.30 -3.13
C THR A 123 -17.00 7.62 -3.76
N LEU A 124 -16.42 7.53 -4.96
CA LEU A 124 -16.06 8.72 -5.74
C LEU A 124 -17.34 9.37 -6.27
N ARG A 125 -17.49 10.66 -6.01
CA ARG A 125 -18.56 11.49 -6.57
C ARG A 125 -18.07 12.26 -7.78
#